data_AF-A0A2W0C9F3-F1
#
_entry.id   AF-A0A2W0C9F3-F1
#
_cell.length_a   1.000
_cell.length_b   1.000
_cell.length_c   1.000
_cell.angle_alpha   90.00
_cell.angle_beta   90.00
_cell.angle_gamma   90.00
#
_symmetry.space_group_name_H-M   'P 1'
#
loop_
_entity.id
_entity.type
_entity.pdbx_description
1 polymer ?
#
loop_
_entity_poly.entity_id
_entity_poly.type
_entity_poly.pdbx_seq_one_letter_code
_entity_poly.pdbx_strand_id
1 'polypeptide(L)'
;MNAVKGTNRLILDDMRWYLMLFSLITLMLTAVYLAVGFIFDVAFTTQLFGPMYGGICAFAVAGLITLYPVAIGLGSTRIQFLKSFYLISAWMVVGTITILNVIYLIMHLLHEAGWLGVTFYQLGRLHSTHYQFLSYLWIDLMIGFLVLGLSIFLTVCWIRLGMRNFLILFFGLGLILTLAFVLSDLSALVKWFTTINILVFATVLGALSWGLILCTYPMMKNAPLTMKGRRE
;
A
#
# COMPACT_ATOMS: atom_id res chain seq x y z
N MET A 1 -22.65 14.63 21.50
CA MET A 1 -21.44 14.52 20.65
C MET A 1 -21.66 13.37 19.68
N ASN A 2 -21.70 13.58 18.35
CA ASN A 2 -22.05 12.50 17.40
C ASN A 2 -20.92 11.45 17.36
N ALA A 3 -21.22 10.20 17.72
CA ALA A 3 -20.26 9.09 17.75
C ALA A 3 -19.48 8.94 16.42
N VAL A 4 -20.13 9.23 15.29
CA VAL A 4 -19.52 9.22 13.95
C VAL A 4 -18.37 10.22 13.80
N LYS A 5 -18.49 11.42 14.39
CA LYS A 5 -17.43 12.44 14.35
C LYS A 5 -16.22 12.02 15.19
N GLY A 6 -16.46 11.31 16.30
CA GLY A 6 -15.40 10.80 17.17
C GLY A 6 -14.54 9.73 16.47
N THR A 7 -15.19 8.70 15.90
CA THR A 7 -14.50 7.63 15.18
C THR A 7 -13.71 8.13 13.98
N ASN A 8 -14.31 9.03 13.19
CA ASN A 8 -13.66 9.60 12.01
C ASN A 8 -12.40 10.40 12.41
N ARG A 9 -12.48 11.19 13.49
CA ARG A 9 -11.33 11.95 14.00
C ARG A 9 -10.23 11.05 14.51
N LEU A 10 -10.56 9.99 15.24
CA LEU A 10 -9.59 9.01 15.74
C LEU A 10 -8.78 8.39 14.60
N ILE A 11 -9.45 7.90 13.55
CA ILE A 11 -8.78 7.28 12.40
C ILE A 11 -7.96 8.32 11.62
N LEU A 12 -8.45 9.56 11.50
CA LEU A 12 -7.77 10.64 10.79
C LEU A 12 -6.51 11.11 11.53
N ASP A 13 -6.56 11.21 12.85
CA ASP A 13 -5.40 11.58 13.66
C ASP A 13 -4.30 10.50 13.57
N ASP A 14 -4.68 9.22 13.59
CA ASP A 14 -3.76 8.10 13.40
C ASP A 14 -3.18 8.11 11.97
N MET A 15 -4.03 8.27 10.94
CA MET A 15 -3.60 8.41 9.55
C MET A 15 -2.57 9.53 9.36
N ARG A 16 -2.79 10.70 9.98
CA ARG A 16 -1.84 11.82 9.91
C ARG A 16 -0.50 11.46 10.52
N TRP A 17 -0.51 10.75 11.64
CA TRP A 17 0.71 10.31 12.31
C TRP A 17 1.51 9.34 11.43
N TYR A 18 0.84 8.33 10.85
CA TYR A 18 1.45 7.42 9.88
C TYR A 18 2.02 8.16 8.65
N LEU A 19 1.24 9.07 8.06
CA LEU A 19 1.68 9.84 6.91
C LEU A 19 2.91 10.69 7.24
N MET A 20 2.92 11.37 8.39
CA MET A 20 4.06 12.17 8.84
C MET A 20 5.29 11.32 9.10
N LEU A 21 5.14 10.19 9.79
CA LEU A 21 6.25 9.30 10.13
C LEU A 21 6.91 8.70 8.87
N PHE A 22 6.10 8.12 7.98
CA PHE A 22 6.64 7.47 6.78
C PHE A 22 7.17 8.47 5.75
N SER A 23 6.55 9.64 5.62
CA SER A 23 7.12 10.73 4.78
C SER A 23 8.45 11.25 5.33
N LEU A 24 8.60 11.37 6.65
CA LEU A 24 9.86 11.76 7.28
C LEU A 24 10.96 10.73 7.06
N ILE A 25 10.65 9.44 7.20
CA ILE A 25 11.60 8.35 6.88
C ILE A 25 12.02 8.42 5.42
N THR A 26 11.07 8.58 4.50
CA THR A 26 11.35 8.71 3.06
C THR A 26 12.22 9.93 2.76
N LEU A 27 11.95 11.08 3.39
CA LEU A 27 12.74 12.30 3.20
C LEU A 27 14.17 12.12 3.74
N MET A 28 14.32 11.54 4.94
CA MET A 28 15.65 11.22 5.49
C MET A 28 16.42 10.28 4.55
N LEU A 29 15.75 9.26 4.01
CA LEU A 29 16.38 8.34 3.06
C LEU A 29 16.83 9.05 1.78
N THR A 30 16.02 9.96 1.25
CA THR A 30 16.41 10.83 0.12
C THR A 30 17.66 11.64 0.45
N ALA A 31 17.68 12.27 1.64
CA ALA A 31 18.81 13.09 2.06
C ALA A 31 20.10 12.26 2.19
N VAL A 32 20.02 11.03 2.71
CA VAL A 32 21.16 10.11 2.78
C VAL A 32 21.67 9.76 1.38
N TYR A 33 20.78 9.41 0.44
CA TYR A 33 21.20 9.08 -0.92
C TYR A 33 21.82 10.27 -1.65
N LEU A 34 21.29 11.47 -1.44
CA LEU A 34 21.88 12.70 -1.96
C LEU A 34 23.27 12.96 -1.37
N ALA A 35 23.43 12.81 -0.04
CA ALA A 35 24.72 12.99 0.63
C ALA A 35 25.78 12.01 0.10
N VAL A 36 25.40 10.74 -0.10
CA VAL A 36 26.30 9.74 -0.71
C VAL A 36 26.66 10.14 -2.14
N GLY A 37 25.69 10.57 -2.95
CA GLY A 37 25.94 11.04 -4.32
C GLY A 37 26.92 12.20 -4.37
N PHE A 38 26.78 13.18 -3.48
CA PHE A 38 27.68 14.34 -3.43
C PHE A 38 29.06 14.02 -2.86
N ILE A 39 29.16 13.21 -1.80
CA ILE A 39 30.45 12.91 -1.15
C ILE A 39 31.35 12.06 -2.04
N PHE A 40 30.77 11.09 -2.74
CA PHE A 40 31.53 10.14 -3.56
C PHE A 40 31.60 10.51 -5.04
N ASP A 41 30.84 11.54 -5.48
CA ASP A 41 30.72 11.95 -6.88
C ASP A 41 30.37 10.78 -7.82
N VAL A 42 29.47 9.90 -7.36
CA VAL A 42 29.03 8.71 -8.09
C VAL A 42 27.60 8.89 -8.58
N ALA A 43 27.37 8.58 -9.85
CA ALA A 43 26.04 8.41 -10.41
C ALA A 43 25.52 6.99 -10.14
N PHE A 44 24.41 6.88 -9.41
CA PHE A 44 23.77 5.59 -9.12
C PHE A 44 22.25 5.70 -9.08
N THR A 45 21.58 4.56 -9.25
CA THR A 45 20.12 4.45 -9.22
C THR A 45 19.67 3.74 -7.95
N THR A 46 18.71 4.30 -7.20
CA THR A 46 18.17 3.68 -5.96
C THR A 46 16.65 3.67 -5.89
N GLN A 47 16.10 2.96 -4.90
CA GLN A 47 14.67 2.79 -4.70
C GLN A 47 14.22 3.53 -3.43
N LEU A 48 13.25 4.44 -3.56
CA LEU A 48 12.74 5.24 -2.44
C LEU A 48 11.35 4.81 -1.96
N PHE A 49 10.73 3.87 -2.66
CA PHE A 49 9.32 3.56 -2.51
C PHE A 49 8.98 2.75 -1.23
N GLY A 50 9.96 2.03 -0.68
CA GLY A 50 9.77 1.08 0.42
C GLY A 50 8.99 1.64 1.63
N PRO A 51 9.43 2.75 2.25
CA PRO A 51 8.76 3.28 3.43
C PRO A 51 7.33 3.74 3.16
N MET A 52 7.04 4.33 1.99
CA MET A 52 5.68 4.83 1.69
C MET A 52 4.69 3.67 1.51
N TYR A 53 5.05 2.64 0.73
CA TYR A 53 4.20 1.45 0.58
C TYR A 53 4.12 0.64 1.89
N GLY A 54 5.22 0.57 2.64
CA GLY A 54 5.24 -0.03 3.98
C GLY A 54 4.31 0.69 4.96
N GLY A 55 4.25 2.02 4.90
CA GLY A 55 3.32 2.83 5.69
C GLY A 55 1.86 2.56 5.39
N ILE A 56 1.52 2.36 4.11
CA ILE A 56 0.18 1.93 3.69
C ILE A 56 -0.18 0.58 4.32
N CYS A 57 0.72 -0.40 4.27
CA CYS A 57 0.52 -1.69 4.93
C CYS A 57 0.34 -1.55 6.44
N ALA A 58 1.24 -0.79 7.09
CA ALA A 58 1.26 -0.66 8.54
C ALA A 58 -0.03 -0.01 9.06
N PHE A 59 -0.51 1.05 8.39
CA PHE A 59 -1.79 1.66 8.71
C PHE A 59 -2.98 0.72 8.47
N ALA A 60 -2.97 -0.01 7.35
CA ALA A 60 -4.04 -0.99 7.05
C ALA A 60 -4.15 -2.07 8.13
N VAL A 61 -3.02 -2.61 8.56
CA VAL A 61 -2.96 -3.66 9.59
C VAL A 61 -3.28 -3.09 10.97
N ALA A 62 -2.61 -2.01 11.39
CA ALA A 62 -2.84 -1.39 12.70
C ALA A 62 -4.29 -0.92 12.83
N GLY A 63 -4.83 -0.23 11.82
CA GLY A 63 -6.20 0.25 11.82
C GLY A 63 -7.25 -0.84 12.07
N LEU A 64 -7.04 -2.05 11.55
CA LEU A 64 -7.95 -3.18 11.75
C LEU A 64 -7.72 -3.95 13.05
N ILE A 65 -6.49 -3.99 13.56
CA ILE A 65 -6.16 -4.76 14.77
C ILE A 65 -6.36 -3.94 16.04
N THR A 66 -5.98 -2.66 16.01
CA THR A 66 -5.99 -1.78 17.19
C THR A 66 -7.17 -0.80 17.17
N LEU A 67 -7.38 -0.06 16.08
CA LEU A 67 -8.44 0.95 16.03
C LEU A 67 -9.84 0.33 15.97
N TYR A 68 -10.00 -0.82 15.31
CA TYR A 68 -11.30 -1.50 15.20
C TYR A 68 -11.93 -1.82 16.58
N PRO A 69 -11.27 -2.55 17.51
CA PRO A 69 -11.84 -2.81 18.84
C PRO A 69 -12.00 -1.54 19.68
N VAL A 70 -11.04 -0.60 19.59
CA VAL A 70 -11.07 0.66 20.36
C VAL A 70 -12.27 1.52 19.93
N ALA A 71 -12.49 1.69 18.63
CA ALA A 71 -13.60 2.50 18.12
C ALA A 71 -14.96 1.90 18.49
N ILE A 72 -15.09 0.57 18.48
CA ILE A 72 -16.33 -0.09 18.89
C ILE A 72 -16.53 0.03 20.41
N GLY A 73 -15.47 -0.12 21.20
CA GLY A 73 -15.50 0.11 22.65
C GLY A 73 -15.91 1.53 23.04
N LEU A 74 -15.59 2.53 22.19
CA LEU A 74 -16.01 3.93 22.35
C LEU A 74 -17.45 4.22 21.86
N GLY A 75 -18.23 3.18 21.52
CA GLY A 75 -19.64 3.31 21.15
C GLY A 75 -19.92 3.47 19.64
N SER A 76 -18.93 3.20 18.78
CA SER A 76 -19.15 3.18 17.32
C SER A 76 -19.71 1.83 16.85
N THR A 77 -20.48 1.84 15.76
CA THR A 77 -20.91 0.60 15.10
C THR A 77 -19.84 0.08 14.15
N ARG A 78 -19.75 -1.25 13.98
CA ARG A 78 -18.83 -1.91 13.03
C ARG A 78 -18.94 -1.36 11.61
N ILE A 79 -20.16 -1.12 11.16
CA ILE A 79 -20.45 -0.61 9.81
C ILE A 79 -19.95 0.84 9.66
N GLN A 80 -20.19 1.69 10.66
CA GLN A 80 -19.72 3.07 10.63
C GLN A 80 -18.19 3.12 10.64
N PHE A 81 -17.54 2.31 11.47
CA PHE A 81 -16.09 2.21 11.48
C PHE A 81 -15.54 1.79 10.12
N LEU A 82 -16.03 0.69 9.52
CA LEU A 82 -15.50 0.19 8.25
C LEU A 82 -15.67 1.21 7.12
N LYS A 83 -16.82 1.88 7.04
CA LYS A 83 -17.06 2.93 6.03
C LYS A 83 -16.09 4.10 6.19
N SER A 84 -15.91 4.60 7.41
CA SER A 84 -14.95 5.68 7.68
C SER A 84 -13.51 5.24 7.43
N PHE A 85 -13.16 4.03 7.87
CA PHE A 85 -11.82 3.48 7.71
C PHE A 85 -11.43 3.33 6.24
N TYR A 86 -12.29 2.76 5.39
CA TYR A 86 -12.02 2.61 3.96
C TYR A 86 -11.88 3.95 3.23
N LEU A 87 -12.69 4.94 3.62
CA LEU A 87 -12.61 6.26 3.02
C LEU A 87 -11.30 6.98 3.41
N ILE A 88 -10.93 6.94 4.69
CA ILE A 88 -9.72 7.59 5.19
C ILE A 88 -8.47 6.86 4.69
N SER A 89 -8.48 5.53 4.64
CA SER A 89 -7.36 4.75 4.12
C SER A 89 -7.12 5.01 2.63
N ALA A 90 -8.18 5.20 1.84
CA ALA A 90 -8.07 5.63 0.46
C ALA A 90 -7.43 7.01 0.33
N TRP A 91 -7.85 7.98 1.18
CA TRP A 91 -7.21 9.29 1.24
C TRP A 91 -5.74 9.22 1.65
N MET A 92 -5.39 8.30 2.54
CA MET A 92 -3.99 8.09 2.92
C MET A 92 -3.15 7.62 1.75
N VAL A 93 -3.64 6.67 0.94
CA VAL A 93 -2.95 6.21 -0.26
C VAL A 93 -2.72 7.38 -1.22
N VAL A 94 -3.76 8.19 -1.49
CA VAL A 94 -3.62 9.36 -2.35
C VAL A 94 -2.58 10.34 -1.79
N GLY A 95 -2.62 10.66 -0.49
CA GLY A 95 -1.66 11.57 0.14
C GLY A 95 -0.22 11.05 0.12
N THR A 96 -0.01 9.78 0.47
CA THR A 96 1.32 9.16 0.48
C THR A 96 1.92 9.08 -0.93
N ILE A 97 1.17 8.58 -1.90
CA ILE A 97 1.67 8.42 -3.28
C ILE A 97 1.95 9.77 -3.95
N THR A 98 1.12 10.78 -3.69
CA THR A 98 1.36 12.14 -4.21
C THR A 98 2.64 12.73 -3.63
N ILE A 99 2.88 12.62 -2.32
CA ILE A 99 4.14 13.06 -1.70
C ILE A 99 5.35 12.36 -2.33
N LEU A 100 5.26 11.04 -2.49
CA LEU A 100 6.34 10.26 -3.12
C LEU A 100 6.63 10.73 -4.56
N ASN A 101 5.58 10.96 -5.35
CA ASN A 101 5.72 11.44 -6.73
C ASN A 101 6.24 12.88 -6.82
N VAL A 102 5.89 13.75 -5.86
CA VAL A 102 6.47 15.09 -5.77
C VAL A 102 7.97 15.02 -5.50
N ILE A 103 8.42 14.12 -4.61
CA ILE A 103 9.86 13.89 -4.38
C ILE A 103 10.54 13.41 -5.67
N TYR A 104 9.93 12.47 -6.39
CA TYR A 104 10.48 12.00 -7.66
C TYR A 104 10.54 13.09 -8.73
N LEU A 105 9.53 13.97 -8.81
CA LEU A 105 9.53 15.10 -9.72
C LEU A 105 10.68 16.07 -9.42
N ILE A 106 10.86 16.47 -8.16
CA ILE A 106 11.94 17.38 -7.74
C ILE A 106 13.30 16.78 -8.12
N MET A 107 13.49 15.50 -7.85
CA MET A 107 14.75 14.80 -8.12
C MET A 107 15.02 14.65 -9.61
N HIS A 108 13.98 14.43 -10.42
CA HIS A 108 14.11 14.39 -11.86
C HIS A 108 14.54 15.75 -12.42
N LEU A 109 13.93 16.85 -11.97
CA LEU A 109 14.31 18.21 -12.37
C LEU A 109 15.76 18.54 -11.99
N LEU A 110 16.19 18.15 -10.78
CA LEU A 110 17.57 18.36 -10.33
C LEU A 110 18.58 17.54 -11.15
N HIS A 111 18.20 16.33 -11.59
CA HIS A 111 19.02 15.51 -12.46
C HIS A 111 19.14 16.10 -13.87
N GLU A 112 18.02 16.57 -14.46
CA GLU A 112 18.04 17.23 -15.77
C GLU A 112 18.83 18.54 -15.77
N ALA A 113 18.83 19.27 -14.66
CA ALA A 113 19.65 20.47 -14.47
C ALA A 113 21.16 20.17 -14.38
N GLY A 114 21.56 18.88 -14.34
CA GLY A 114 22.95 18.46 -14.25
C GLY A 114 23.57 18.63 -12.85
N TRP A 115 22.77 18.95 -11.84
CA TRP A 115 23.26 19.18 -10.47
C TRP A 115 23.50 17.90 -9.69
N LEU A 116 22.92 16.78 -10.14
CA LEU A 116 22.93 15.51 -9.42
C LEU A 116 23.07 14.31 -10.36
N GLY A 117 24.01 13.41 -10.07
CA GLY A 117 24.14 12.10 -10.75
C GLY A 117 23.23 11.01 -10.19
N VAL A 118 22.52 11.26 -9.08
CA VAL A 118 21.65 10.27 -8.41
C VAL A 118 20.27 10.26 -9.06
N THR A 119 19.78 9.08 -9.43
CA THR A 119 18.41 8.89 -9.93
C THR A 119 17.62 7.90 -9.08
N PHE A 120 16.31 8.07 -9.04
CA PHE A 120 15.41 7.13 -8.37
C PHE A 120 14.69 6.23 -9.38
N TYR A 121 14.60 4.95 -9.05
CA TYR A 121 13.82 3.98 -9.78
C TYR A 121 12.34 4.17 -9.47
N GLN A 122 11.56 4.42 -10.51
CA GLN A 122 10.13 4.65 -10.45
C GLN A 122 9.42 3.60 -11.30
N LEU A 123 8.33 3.00 -10.80
CA LEU A 123 7.64 1.93 -11.54
C LEU A 123 7.06 2.42 -12.87
N GLY A 124 6.74 3.71 -12.97
CA GLY A 124 6.32 4.34 -14.22
C GLY A 124 7.34 4.25 -15.36
N ARG A 125 8.64 4.07 -15.08
CA ARG A 125 9.66 3.85 -16.13
C ARG A 125 9.42 2.59 -16.96
N LEU A 126 8.66 1.63 -16.44
CA LEU A 126 8.24 0.45 -17.21
C LEU A 126 7.31 0.85 -18.37
N HIS A 127 6.51 1.91 -18.21
CA HIS A 127 5.52 2.34 -19.20
C HIS A 127 6.13 3.16 -20.35
N SER A 128 7.06 4.07 -20.06
CA SER A 128 7.70 4.92 -21.07
C SER A 128 9.09 5.34 -20.60
N THR A 129 10.03 5.43 -21.54
CA THR A 129 11.37 6.00 -21.34
C THR A 129 11.34 7.51 -21.14
N HIS A 130 10.31 8.19 -21.66
CA HIS A 130 10.10 9.62 -21.41
C HIS A 130 9.29 9.82 -20.12
N TYR A 131 9.75 10.77 -19.30
CA TYR A 131 9.10 11.07 -18.03
C TYR A 131 7.71 11.68 -18.26
N GLN A 132 6.69 11.00 -17.76
CA GLN A 132 5.30 11.46 -17.82
C GLN A 132 4.71 11.43 -16.41
N PHE A 133 4.71 12.59 -15.75
CA PHE A 133 4.30 12.72 -14.34
C PHE A 133 2.92 12.10 -14.06
N LEU A 134 1.91 12.40 -14.88
CA LEU A 134 0.54 11.90 -14.68
C LEU A 134 0.43 10.38 -14.83
N SER A 135 1.04 9.82 -15.87
CA SER A 135 1.04 8.37 -16.11
C SER A 135 1.74 7.63 -14.97
N TYR A 136 2.84 8.17 -14.46
CA TYR A 136 3.64 7.57 -13.39
C TYR A 136 2.91 7.64 -12.05
N LEU A 137 2.34 8.81 -11.73
CA LEU A 137 1.51 9.00 -10.55
C LEU A 137 0.34 8.01 -10.53
N TRP A 138 -0.33 7.83 -11.68
CA TRP A 138 -1.46 6.93 -11.79
C TRP A 138 -1.07 5.47 -11.54
N ILE A 139 0.05 5.01 -12.11
CA ILE A 139 0.57 3.65 -11.91
C ILE A 139 0.87 3.43 -10.42
N ASP A 140 1.62 4.34 -9.79
CA ASP A 140 1.95 4.24 -8.37
C ASP A 140 0.69 4.27 -7.48
N LEU A 141 -0.32 5.04 -7.87
CA LEU A 141 -1.57 5.17 -7.12
C LEU A 141 -2.42 3.90 -7.21
N MET A 142 -2.49 3.26 -8.38
CA MET A 142 -3.15 1.97 -8.53
C MET A 142 -2.43 0.86 -7.72
N ILE A 143 -1.10 0.87 -7.71
CA ILE A 143 -0.31 -0.08 -6.91
C ILE A 143 -0.48 0.20 -5.41
N GLY A 144 -0.52 1.48 -5.00
CA GLY A 144 -0.80 1.86 -3.62
C GLY A 144 -2.15 1.35 -3.15
N PHE A 145 -3.18 1.45 -4.01
CA PHE A 145 -4.47 0.83 -3.73
C PHE A 145 -4.37 -0.69 -3.65
N LEU A 146 -3.66 -1.37 -4.55
CA LEU A 146 -3.44 -2.82 -4.47
C LEU A 146 -2.83 -3.23 -3.13
N VAL A 147 -1.78 -2.54 -2.69
CA VAL A 147 -1.11 -2.78 -1.41
C VAL A 147 -2.08 -2.59 -0.24
N LEU A 148 -2.89 -1.53 -0.26
CA LEU A 148 -3.93 -1.29 0.74
C LEU A 148 -4.95 -2.43 0.79
N GLY A 149 -5.53 -2.81 -0.36
CA GLY A 149 -6.56 -3.84 -0.44
C GLY A 149 -6.05 -5.21 -0.01
N LEU A 150 -4.85 -5.60 -0.46
CA LEU A 150 -4.20 -6.84 -0.03
C LEU A 150 -3.95 -6.84 1.49
N SER A 151 -3.43 -5.75 2.04
CA SER A 151 -3.14 -5.64 3.47
C SER A 151 -4.41 -5.74 4.32
N ILE A 152 -5.47 -5.03 3.93
CA ILE A 152 -6.78 -5.10 4.59
C ILE A 152 -7.34 -6.52 4.49
N PHE A 153 -7.33 -7.12 3.30
CA PHE A 153 -7.89 -8.45 3.07
C PHE A 153 -7.17 -9.53 3.87
N LEU A 154 -5.83 -9.56 3.83
CA LEU A 154 -5.03 -10.51 4.59
C LEU A 154 -5.25 -10.35 6.10
N THR A 155 -5.33 -9.11 6.58
CA THR A 155 -5.58 -8.83 8.00
C THR A 155 -6.98 -9.31 8.43
N VAL A 156 -8.00 -9.11 7.61
CA VAL A 156 -9.37 -9.61 7.88
C VAL A 156 -9.41 -11.13 7.88
N CYS A 157 -8.74 -11.78 6.92
CA CYS A 157 -8.59 -13.23 6.90
C CYS A 157 -7.91 -13.74 8.17
N TRP A 158 -6.85 -13.06 8.62
CA TRP A 158 -6.15 -13.41 9.85
C TRP A 158 -7.05 -13.26 11.10
N ILE A 159 -7.75 -12.13 11.25
CA ILE A 159 -8.67 -11.89 12.37
C ILE A 159 -9.76 -12.98 12.44
N ARG A 160 -10.29 -13.39 11.28
CA ARG A 160 -11.42 -14.34 11.21
C ARG A 160 -11.00 -15.80 11.38
N LEU A 161 -9.90 -16.21 10.75
CA LEU A 161 -9.42 -17.60 10.77
C LEU A 161 -8.59 -17.92 12.01
N GLY A 162 -7.96 -16.91 12.63
CA GLY A 162 -6.93 -17.08 13.65
C GLY A 162 -5.58 -17.48 13.05
N MET A 163 -4.49 -17.25 13.79
CA MET A 163 -3.11 -17.40 13.30
C MET A 163 -2.84 -18.76 12.65
N ARG A 164 -3.21 -19.85 13.34
CA ARG A 164 -2.92 -21.22 12.89
C ARG A 164 -3.59 -21.54 11.55
N ASN A 165 -4.89 -21.30 11.44
CA ASN A 165 -5.65 -21.65 10.23
C ASN A 165 -5.30 -20.71 9.08
N PHE A 166 -5.00 -19.44 9.37
CA PHE A 166 -4.49 -18.49 8.38
C PHE A 166 -3.17 -18.96 7.77
N LEU A 167 -2.21 -19.37 8.59
CA LEU A 167 -0.92 -19.88 8.11
C LEU A 167 -1.07 -21.16 7.27
N ILE A 168 -1.94 -22.09 7.68
CA ILE A 168 -2.23 -23.31 6.91
C ILE A 168 -2.84 -22.97 5.54
N LEU A 169 -3.84 -22.08 5.50
CA LEU A 169 -4.45 -21.63 4.26
C LEU A 169 -3.42 -20.95 3.34
N PHE A 170 -2.63 -20.03 3.90
CA PHE A 170 -1.63 -19.29 3.16
C PHE A 170 -0.53 -20.20 2.60
N PHE A 171 -0.06 -21.15 3.41
CA PHE A 171 0.90 -22.15 2.97
C PHE A 171 0.33 -23.07 1.90
N GLY A 172 -0.91 -23.56 2.06
CA GLY A 172 -1.58 -24.40 1.09
C GLY A 172 -1.80 -23.70 -0.26
N LEU A 173 -2.29 -22.45 -0.24
CA LEU A 173 -2.42 -21.63 -1.44
C LEU A 173 -1.05 -21.34 -2.08
N GLY A 174 -0.05 -21.03 -1.27
CA GLY A 174 1.32 -20.80 -1.75
C GLY A 174 1.88 -22.02 -2.46
N LEU A 175 1.67 -23.22 -1.90
CA LEU A 175 2.12 -24.48 -2.49
C LEU A 175 1.39 -24.78 -3.81
N ILE A 176 0.07 -24.59 -3.87
CA ILE A 176 -0.70 -24.76 -5.10
C ILE A 176 -0.22 -23.78 -6.18
N LEU A 177 0.00 -22.51 -5.82
CA LEU A 177 0.50 -21.49 -6.74
C LEU A 177 1.89 -21.84 -7.26
N THR A 178 2.83 -22.23 -6.39
CA THR A 178 4.18 -22.59 -6.83
C THR A 178 4.17 -23.82 -7.73
N LEU A 179 3.37 -24.83 -7.42
CA LEU A 179 3.20 -26.00 -8.30
C LEU A 179 2.61 -25.60 -9.65
N ALA A 180 1.57 -24.76 -9.67
CA ALA A 180 0.98 -24.27 -10.91
C ALA A 180 2.01 -23.48 -11.75
N PHE A 181 2.83 -22.65 -11.11
CA PHE A 181 3.89 -21.89 -11.79
C PHE A 181 5.00 -22.78 -12.36
N VAL A 182 5.40 -23.83 -11.64
CA VAL A 182 6.48 -24.73 -12.09
C VAL A 182 6.01 -25.69 -13.18
N LEU A 183 4.76 -26.15 -13.11
CA LEU A 183 4.20 -27.14 -14.04
C LEU A 183 3.59 -26.51 -15.30
N SER A 184 3.35 -25.20 -15.30
CA SER A 184 2.76 -24.49 -16.44
C SER A 184 3.82 -23.85 -17.34
N ASP A 185 3.59 -23.88 -18.65
CA ASP A 185 4.40 -23.12 -19.60
C ASP A 185 4.07 -21.62 -19.48
N LEU A 186 4.94 -20.90 -18.79
CA LEU A 186 4.82 -19.46 -18.53
C LEU A 186 5.02 -18.60 -19.79
N SER A 187 5.46 -19.17 -20.92
CA SER A 187 5.74 -18.40 -22.13
C SER A 187 4.52 -17.64 -22.65
N ALA A 188 3.33 -18.23 -22.56
CA ALA A 188 2.08 -17.58 -22.95
C ALA A 188 1.69 -16.42 -22.00
N LEU A 189 1.90 -16.61 -20.69
CA LEU A 189 1.60 -15.62 -19.66
C LEU A 189 2.57 -14.43 -19.75
N VAL A 190 3.86 -14.71 -19.98
CA VAL A 190 4.88 -13.68 -20.21
C VAL A 190 4.59 -12.90 -21.49
N LYS A 191 4.24 -13.56 -22.60
CA LYS A 191 3.84 -12.88 -23.85
C LYS A 191 2.61 -11.99 -23.65
N TRP A 192 1.62 -12.46 -22.89
CA TRP A 192 0.44 -11.66 -22.56
C TRP A 192 0.83 -10.41 -21.75
N PHE A 193 1.70 -10.56 -20.75
CA PHE A 193 2.24 -9.45 -19.95
C PHE A 193 3.02 -8.43 -20.79
N THR A 194 3.87 -8.88 -21.72
CA THR A 194 4.68 -7.99 -22.56
C THR A 194 3.87 -7.26 -23.62
N THR A 195 2.68 -7.77 -23.97
CA THR A 195 1.82 -7.17 -25.00
C THR A 195 0.82 -6.17 -24.41
N ILE A 196 0.51 -6.28 -23.12
CA ILE A 196 -0.43 -5.40 -22.45
C ILE A 196 0.20 -4.04 -22.15
N ASN A 197 -0.59 -2.99 -22.37
CA ASN A 197 -0.23 -1.66 -21.90
C ASN A 197 -0.20 -1.64 -20.36
N ILE A 198 0.98 -1.33 -19.80
CA ILE A 198 1.23 -1.29 -18.35
C ILE A 198 0.25 -0.38 -17.60
N LEU A 199 -0.23 0.69 -18.24
CA LEU A 199 -1.24 1.56 -17.65
C LEU A 199 -2.57 0.82 -17.43
N VAL A 200 -2.99 0.00 -18.40
CA VAL A 200 -4.19 -0.83 -18.30
C VAL A 200 -3.98 -1.96 -17.29
N PHE A 201 -2.79 -2.54 -17.25
CA PHE A 201 -2.46 -3.54 -16.22
C PHE A 201 -2.58 -2.95 -14.81
N ALA A 202 -2.02 -1.76 -14.59
CA ALA A 202 -2.12 -1.06 -13.32
C ALA A 202 -3.57 -0.75 -12.93
N THR A 203 -4.41 -0.29 -13.86
CA THR A 203 -5.84 -0.03 -13.55
C THR A 203 -6.60 -1.28 -13.18
N VAL A 204 -6.33 -2.41 -13.86
CA VAL A 204 -6.94 -3.70 -13.51
C VAL A 204 -6.55 -4.14 -12.10
N LEU A 205 -5.28 -3.96 -11.71
CA LEU A 205 -4.83 -4.22 -10.34
C LEU A 205 -5.50 -3.30 -9.31
N GLY A 206 -5.64 -2.01 -9.62
CA GLY A 206 -6.37 -1.07 -8.77
C GLY A 206 -7.85 -1.48 -8.61
N ALA A 207 -8.50 -1.92 -9.68
CA ALA A 207 -9.88 -2.42 -9.63
C ALA A 207 -10.01 -3.72 -8.81
N LEU A 208 -9.04 -4.64 -8.95
CA LEU A 208 -8.96 -5.85 -8.13
C LEU A 208 -8.90 -5.51 -6.65
N SER A 209 -8.14 -4.47 -6.28
CA SER A 209 -8.06 -4.00 -4.89
C SER A 209 -9.42 -3.59 -4.32
N TRP A 210 -10.18 -2.80 -5.07
CA TRP A 210 -11.52 -2.40 -4.65
C TRP A 210 -12.43 -3.62 -4.50
N GLY A 211 -12.32 -4.62 -5.37
CA GLY A 211 -12.99 -5.90 -5.22
C GLY A 211 -12.64 -6.60 -3.89
N LEU A 212 -11.35 -6.64 -3.53
CA LEU A 212 -10.90 -7.21 -2.25
C LEU A 212 -11.45 -6.43 -1.04
N ILE A 213 -11.46 -5.11 -1.08
CA ILE A 213 -12.01 -4.25 -0.02
C ILE A 213 -13.53 -4.43 0.11
N LEU A 214 -14.25 -4.65 -0.99
CA LEU A 214 -15.67 -4.97 -0.95
C LEU A 214 -15.92 -6.34 -0.31
N CYS A 215 -15.09 -7.34 -0.63
CA CYS A 215 -15.17 -8.67 -0.03
C CYS A 215 -14.93 -8.68 1.48
N THR A 216 -14.14 -7.75 2.03
CA THR A 216 -13.90 -7.70 3.48
C THR A 216 -15.08 -7.19 4.29
N TYR A 217 -15.97 -6.38 3.70
CA TYR A 217 -17.15 -5.85 4.37
C TYR A 217 -18.09 -6.93 4.96
N PRO A 218 -18.56 -7.94 4.19
CA PRO A 218 -19.37 -9.03 4.76
C PRO A 218 -18.60 -9.89 5.75
N MET A 219 -17.28 -10.04 5.59
CA MET A 219 -16.45 -10.84 6.50
C MET A 219 -16.32 -10.19 7.89
N MET A 220 -16.28 -8.86 7.95
CA MET A 220 -16.11 -8.10 9.20
C MET A 220 -17.43 -7.77 9.90
N LYS A 221 -18.58 -7.78 9.21
CA LYS A 221 -19.90 -7.50 9.79
C LYS A 221 -20.16 -8.34 11.06
N ASN A 222 -19.81 -9.63 11.00
CA ASN A 222 -19.99 -10.60 12.10
C ASN A 222 -18.67 -11.03 12.75
N ALA A 223 -17.57 -10.31 12.52
CA ALA A 223 -16.27 -10.68 13.07
C ALA A 223 -16.22 -10.47 14.60
N PRO A 224 -15.44 -11.30 15.32
CA PRO A 224 -15.19 -11.10 16.74
C PRO A 224 -14.43 -9.79 16.98
N LEU A 225 -14.67 -9.15 18.13
CA LEU A 225 -14.03 -7.87 18.50
C LEU A 225 -12.56 -8.06 18.88
N THR A 226 -12.21 -9.23 19.39
CA THR A 226 -10.85 -9.64 19.72
C THR A 226 -10.42 -10.78 18.81
N MET A 227 -9.12 -10.86 18.50
CA MET A 227 -8.59 -11.94 17.66
C MET A 227 -8.89 -13.31 18.28
N LYS A 228 -9.33 -14.24 17.42
CA LYS A 228 -9.58 -15.63 17.82
C LYS A 228 -8.25 -16.28 18.25
N GLY A 229 -8.05 -16.42 19.57
CA GLY A 229 -6.84 -16.98 20.17
C GLY A 229 -6.17 -16.11 21.24
N ARG A 230 -6.58 -14.84 21.40
CA ARG A 230 -6.20 -14.03 22.56
C ARG A 230 -7.07 -14.48 23.73
N ARG A 231 -6.64 -15.53 24.44
CA ARG A 231 -7.19 -15.84 25.78
C ARG A 231 -6.88 -14.65 26.67
N GLU A 232 -7.90 -14.17 27.37
CA GLU A 232 -7.75 -13.26 28.51
C GLU A 232 -6.73 -13.79 29.51
#